data_AF-A0A1Y1ZZ04-F1
#
_entry.id   AF-A0A1Y1ZZ04-F1
#
_cell.length_a   1.000
_cell.length_b   1.000
_cell.length_c   1.000
_cell.angle_alpha   90.00
_cell.angle_beta   90.00
_cell.angle_gamma   90.00
#
_symmetry.space_group_name_H-M   'P 1'
#
loop_
_entity.id
_entity.type
_entity.pdbx_description
1 polymer ?
#
loop_
_entity_poly.entity_id
_entity_poly.type
_entity_poly.pdbx_seq_one_letter_code
_entity_poly.pdbx_strand_id
1 'polypeptide(L)'
;MACVSVIGTEAAASPTTLADVISAAPIFHSAVQVHNPYQISWDATDKATLSPTPPDFTYGCTATLRTWIPGESVGSLPCNNKHDNLNIGNTGLFFFVVIGVPIIAVVLIATCCGIYCRKARRIRRGRDEQRRTVHQPPQPVAPAAEPDVHLNNVKA
;
A
#
# COMPACT_ATOMS: atom_id res chain seq x y z
N MET A 1 -63.72 -10.75 -7.02
CA MET A 1 -62.42 -10.87 -6.33
C MET A 1 -61.35 -10.64 -7.40
N ALA A 2 -60.43 -9.69 -7.36
CA ALA A 2 -59.97 -8.76 -6.34
C ALA A 2 -59.64 -7.40 -7.00
N CYS A 3 -59.68 -6.33 -6.22
CA CYS A 3 -59.38 -4.94 -6.62
C CYS A 3 -57.87 -4.69 -6.55
N VAL A 4 -57.30 -3.90 -7.46
CA VAL A 4 -56.06 -3.15 -7.17
C VAL A 4 -56.18 -1.74 -7.76
N SER A 5 -55.94 -0.77 -6.88
CA SER A 5 -56.27 0.64 -7.01
C SER A 5 -55.24 1.44 -7.80
N VAL A 6 -55.76 2.43 -8.54
CA VAL A 6 -55.04 3.64 -8.95
C VAL A 6 -54.68 4.46 -7.71
N ILE A 7 -53.43 4.91 -7.63
CA ILE A 7 -53.06 6.05 -6.78
C ILE A 7 -52.28 7.02 -7.66
N GLY A 8 -52.98 8.06 -8.12
CA GLY A 8 -52.37 9.35 -8.38
C GLY A 8 -52.70 10.25 -7.21
N THR A 9 -51.69 10.82 -6.55
CA THR A 9 -51.80 12.07 -5.77
C THR A 9 -50.42 12.71 -5.66
N GLU A 10 -50.27 13.81 -6.39
CA GLU A 10 -49.78 15.13 -5.95
C GLU A 10 -48.63 15.23 -4.92
N ALA A 11 -47.56 15.86 -5.40
CA ALA A 11 -46.74 16.89 -4.76
C ALA A 11 -46.58 16.87 -3.22
N ALA A 12 -45.40 16.45 -2.78
CA ALA A 12 -44.74 17.04 -1.62
C ALA A 12 -43.35 17.52 -2.06
N ALA A 13 -43.30 18.75 -2.58
CA ALA A 13 -42.06 19.49 -2.68
C ALA A 13 -41.62 19.82 -1.25
N SER A 14 -40.47 19.30 -0.82
CA SER A 14 -39.76 19.81 0.35
C SER A 14 -38.40 20.36 -0.11
N PRO A 15 -38.13 21.66 0.12
CA PRO A 15 -36.97 22.35 -0.42
C PRO A 15 -35.74 22.04 0.43
N THR A 16 -34.77 21.29 -0.10
CA THR A 16 -33.44 21.22 0.50
C THR A 16 -32.57 22.32 -0.09
N THR A 17 -32.41 23.35 0.73
CA THR A 17 -31.48 24.48 0.73
C THR A 17 -30.23 24.28 -0.13
N LEU A 18 -30.12 25.11 -1.17
CA LEU A 18 -28.90 25.35 -1.94
C LEU A 18 -27.90 26.13 -1.07
N ALA A 19 -27.03 25.42 -0.35
CA ALA A 19 -25.82 26.01 0.21
C ALA A 19 -24.71 25.96 -0.86
N ASP A 20 -24.68 27.04 -1.63
CA ASP A 20 -23.55 27.65 -2.33
C ASP A 20 -22.20 26.92 -2.24
N VAL A 21 -21.93 26.03 -3.20
CA VAL A 21 -20.57 25.67 -3.59
C VAL A 21 -20.30 26.36 -4.91
N ILE A 22 -19.99 27.67 -4.86
CA ILE A 22 -19.33 28.36 -5.98
C ILE A 22 -17.88 27.89 -6.00
N SER A 23 -17.69 26.63 -6.39
CA SER A 23 -16.47 26.26 -7.09
C SER A 23 -16.69 26.75 -8.51
N ALA A 24 -15.90 27.74 -8.94
CA ALA A 24 -15.98 28.30 -10.28
C ALA A 24 -15.76 27.20 -11.33
N ALA A 25 -16.85 26.54 -11.71
CA ALA A 25 -16.84 25.57 -12.78
C ALA A 25 -16.59 26.34 -14.08
N PRO A 26 -15.66 25.88 -14.94
CA PRO A 26 -15.42 26.53 -16.22
C PRO A 26 -16.73 26.66 -16.99
N ILE A 27 -17.05 27.88 -17.41
CA ILE A 27 -18.22 28.18 -18.23
C ILE A 27 -17.98 27.58 -19.61
N PHE A 28 -18.48 26.37 -19.83
CA PHE A 28 -18.50 25.77 -21.14
C PHE A 28 -19.63 26.43 -21.95
N HIS A 29 -19.26 27.34 -22.86
CA HIS A 29 -20.23 27.99 -23.76
C HIS A 29 -20.91 27.02 -24.74
N SER A 30 -20.40 25.78 -24.84
CA SER A 30 -20.98 24.66 -25.59
C SER A 30 -20.52 23.32 -25.01
N ALA A 31 -21.05 22.92 -23.84
CA ALA A 31 -20.84 21.58 -23.31
C ALA A 31 -21.78 20.57 -23.98
N VAL A 32 -21.22 19.49 -24.54
CA VAL A 32 -21.98 18.28 -24.88
C VAL A 32 -22.06 17.42 -23.63
N GLN A 33 -23.24 17.36 -23.01
CA GLN A 33 -23.50 16.43 -21.91
C GLN A 33 -23.77 15.04 -22.49
N VAL A 34 -22.81 14.13 -22.37
CA VAL A 34 -22.98 12.72 -22.79
C VAL A 34 -23.49 11.93 -21.59
N HIS A 35 -24.55 11.14 -21.79
CA HIS A 35 -25.08 10.24 -20.77
C HIS A 35 -24.10 9.07 -20.52
N ASN A 36 -24.12 8.52 -19.30
CA ASN A 36 -23.40 7.29 -19.02
C ASN A 36 -23.94 6.15 -19.89
N PRO A 37 -23.08 5.27 -20.44
CA PRO A 37 -23.55 4.18 -21.29
C PRO A 37 -24.49 3.25 -20.51
N TYR A 38 -25.59 2.86 -21.16
CA TYR A 38 -26.48 1.84 -20.61
C TYR A 38 -25.78 0.47 -20.65
N GLN A 39 -25.84 -0.24 -19.53
CA GLN A 39 -25.48 -1.65 -19.48
C GLN A 39 -26.76 -2.48 -19.65
N ILE A 40 -26.79 -3.29 -20.70
CA ILE A 40 -27.93 -4.14 -21.03
C ILE A 40 -27.44 -5.58 -21.00
N SER A 41 -28.13 -6.43 -20.24
CA SER A 41 -27.91 -7.87 -20.16
C SER A 41 -29.25 -8.57 -20.28
N TRP A 42 -29.26 -9.71 -20.95
CA TRP A 42 -30.43 -10.57 -21.12
C TRP A 42 -30.06 -12.00 -20.74
N ASP A 43 -31.06 -12.78 -20.34
CA ASP A 43 -30.87 -14.22 -20.19
C ASP A 43 -30.69 -14.88 -21.57
N ALA A 44 -29.98 -16.01 -21.61
CA ALA A 44 -29.77 -16.75 -22.86
C ALA A 44 -31.11 -17.18 -23.50
N THR A 45 -32.15 -17.41 -22.69
CA THR A 45 -33.48 -17.82 -23.13
C THR A 45 -34.30 -16.67 -23.74
N ASP A 46 -34.06 -15.44 -23.31
CA ASP A 46 -34.78 -14.25 -23.80
C ASP A 46 -34.34 -13.82 -25.19
N LYS A 47 -33.16 -14.27 -25.63
CA LYS A 47 -32.55 -13.83 -26.89
C LYS A 47 -33.47 -13.96 -28.11
N ALA A 48 -34.26 -15.05 -28.17
CA ALA A 48 -35.15 -15.32 -29.31
C ALA A 48 -36.39 -14.41 -29.36
N THR A 49 -36.79 -13.81 -28.23
CA THR A 49 -37.96 -12.93 -28.15
C THR A 49 -37.59 -11.45 -28.33
N LEU A 50 -36.30 -11.12 -28.26
CA LEU A 50 -35.79 -9.77 -28.47
C LEU A 50 -35.75 -9.40 -29.96
N SER A 51 -36.19 -8.19 -30.28
CA SER A 51 -36.14 -7.63 -31.63
C SER A 51 -35.35 -6.31 -31.65
N PRO A 52 -34.27 -6.23 -32.45
CA PRO A 52 -33.69 -7.33 -33.22
C PRO A 52 -32.93 -8.31 -32.33
N THR A 53 -32.85 -9.56 -32.79
CA THR A 53 -32.20 -10.65 -32.06
C THR A 53 -30.73 -10.33 -31.81
N PRO A 54 -30.26 -10.32 -30.55
CA PRO A 54 -28.86 -10.07 -30.24
C PRO A 54 -27.92 -11.11 -30.87
N PRO A 55 -26.63 -10.78 -31.09
CA PRO A 55 -25.66 -11.73 -31.61
C PRO A 55 -25.37 -12.84 -30.60
N ASP A 56 -24.91 -13.99 -31.10
CA ASP A 56 -24.50 -15.11 -30.25
C ASP A 56 -23.05 -15.00 -29.82
N PHE A 57 -22.78 -15.26 -28.54
CA PHE A 57 -21.42 -15.27 -27.99
C PHE A 57 -21.02 -16.67 -27.50
N THR A 58 -21.57 -17.72 -28.09
CA THR A 58 -21.35 -19.13 -27.72
C THR A 58 -19.99 -19.65 -28.20
N TYR A 59 -18.93 -18.90 -27.95
CA TYR A 59 -17.57 -19.22 -28.39
C TYR A 59 -16.75 -19.96 -27.31
N GLY A 60 -17.39 -20.42 -26.23
CA GLY A 60 -16.70 -21.08 -25.10
C GLY A 60 -15.68 -20.18 -24.37
N CYS A 61 -15.74 -18.87 -24.61
CA CYS A 61 -14.78 -17.88 -24.16
C CYS A 61 -15.47 -16.51 -23.99
N THR A 62 -14.80 -15.57 -23.31
CA THR A 62 -15.29 -14.18 -23.21
C THR A 62 -14.97 -13.44 -24.51
N ALA A 63 -15.96 -13.37 -25.40
CA ALA A 63 -15.91 -12.56 -26.62
C ALA A 63 -16.45 -11.16 -26.34
N THR A 64 -15.77 -10.13 -26.84
CA THR A 64 -16.21 -8.72 -26.72
C THR A 64 -16.38 -8.11 -28.08
N LEU A 65 -17.57 -7.59 -28.37
CA LEU A 65 -17.87 -6.83 -29.57
C LEU A 65 -17.90 -5.34 -29.25
N ARG A 66 -17.14 -4.52 -29.99
CA ARG A 66 -17.06 -3.06 -29.72
C ARG A 66 -18.29 -2.32 -30.21
N THR A 67 -18.80 -2.71 -31.36
CA THR A 67 -19.93 -2.08 -32.03
C THR A 67 -20.74 -3.15 -32.72
N TRP A 68 -22.05 -3.05 -32.66
CA TRP A 68 -22.97 -3.95 -33.33
C TRP A 68 -24.12 -3.13 -33.90
N ILE A 69 -24.50 -3.42 -35.14
CA ILE A 69 -25.68 -2.84 -35.75
C ILE A 69 -26.86 -3.79 -35.50
N PRO A 70 -27.97 -3.31 -34.91
CA PRO A 70 -29.13 -4.13 -34.65
C PRO A 70 -29.64 -4.85 -35.93
N GLY A 71 -29.64 -6.19 -35.92
CA GLY A 71 -30.05 -7.03 -37.06
C GLY A 71 -28.90 -7.55 -37.94
N GLU A 72 -27.66 -7.09 -37.72
CA GLU A 72 -26.48 -7.60 -38.39
C GLU A 72 -26.01 -8.91 -37.75
N SER A 73 -25.67 -9.91 -38.58
CA SER A 73 -25.03 -11.14 -38.11
C SER A 73 -23.55 -10.87 -37.82
N VAL A 74 -23.10 -11.30 -36.64
CA VAL A 74 -21.70 -11.14 -36.25
C VAL A 74 -20.97 -12.44 -36.55
N GLY A 75 -19.84 -12.34 -37.26
CA GLY A 75 -18.97 -13.47 -37.55
C GLY A 75 -18.27 -13.99 -36.28
N SER A 76 -17.43 -15.02 -36.46
CA SER A 76 -16.62 -15.56 -35.35
C SER A 76 -15.79 -14.45 -34.70
N LEU A 77 -16.10 -14.11 -33.45
CA LEU A 77 -15.32 -13.14 -32.71
C LEU A 77 -14.03 -13.79 -32.23
N PRO A 78 -12.90 -13.06 -32.27
CA PRO A 78 -11.70 -13.53 -31.60
C PRO A 78 -12.01 -13.60 -30.11
N CYS A 79 -11.86 -14.80 -29.53
CA CYS A 79 -11.84 -14.94 -28.09
C CYS A 79 -10.78 -13.99 -27.54
N ASN A 80 -11.18 -13.08 -26.64
CA ASN A 80 -10.20 -12.31 -25.88
C ASN A 80 -9.63 -13.22 -24.79
N ASN A 81 -8.95 -14.29 -25.22
CA ASN A 81 -8.09 -15.12 -24.39
C ASN A 81 -6.76 -14.41 -24.13
N LYS A 82 -6.73 -13.08 -24.17
CA LYS A 82 -5.95 -12.35 -23.18
C LYS A 82 -6.60 -12.66 -21.83
N HIS A 83 -6.38 -13.88 -21.34
CA HIS A 83 -5.75 -13.96 -20.05
C HIS A 83 -4.65 -12.93 -20.14
N ASP A 84 -4.89 -11.78 -19.50
CA ASP A 84 -3.77 -10.99 -19.06
C ASP A 84 -2.88 -12.03 -18.40
N ASN A 85 -1.79 -12.39 -19.09
CA ASN A 85 -0.66 -13.07 -18.50
C ASN A 85 -0.01 -12.06 -17.55
N LEU A 86 -0.83 -11.42 -16.69
CA LEU A 86 -0.53 -11.18 -15.32
C LEU A 86 -0.13 -12.56 -14.82
N ASN A 87 1.14 -12.87 -15.05
CA ASN A 87 1.85 -13.95 -14.43
C ASN A 87 1.69 -13.70 -12.94
N ILE A 88 0.59 -14.12 -12.32
CA ILE A 88 0.26 -13.84 -10.93
C ILE A 88 1.41 -14.34 -10.02
N GLY A 89 2.13 -15.37 -10.46
CA GLY A 89 3.40 -15.80 -9.87
C GLY A 89 4.56 -14.79 -10.04
N ASN A 90 4.74 -14.17 -11.21
CA ASN A 90 5.78 -13.14 -11.40
C ASN A 90 5.38 -11.78 -10.87
N THR A 91 4.10 -11.44 -10.72
CA THR A 91 3.68 -10.15 -10.16
C THR A 91 4.14 -10.04 -8.71
N GLY A 92 3.95 -11.09 -7.92
CA GLY A 92 4.48 -11.16 -6.54
C GLY A 92 6.01 -11.10 -6.49
N LEU A 93 6.70 -11.85 -7.35
CA LEU A 93 8.15 -11.83 -7.45
C LEU A 93 8.68 -10.45 -7.89
N PHE A 94 8.00 -9.79 -8.83
CA PHE A 94 8.36 -8.47 -9.33
C PHE A 94 8.24 -7.42 -8.22
N PHE A 95 7.13 -7.40 -7.48
CA PHE A 95 6.99 -6.51 -6.33
C PHE A 95 8.03 -6.81 -5.24
N PHE A 96 8.33 -8.07 -4.98
CA PHE A 96 9.39 -8.45 -4.04
C PHE A 96 10.78 -7.97 -4.49
N VAL A 97 11.11 -8.04 -5.78
CA VAL A 97 12.39 -7.57 -6.30
C VAL A 97 12.46 -6.04 -6.28
N VAL A 98 11.41 -5.35 -6.74
CA VAL A 98 11.40 -3.89 -6.85
C VAL A 98 11.31 -3.22 -5.48
N ILE A 99 10.53 -3.77 -4.55
CA ILE A 99 10.29 -3.17 -3.22
C ILE A 99 11.10 -3.87 -2.14
N GLY A 100 11.15 -5.20 -2.14
CA GLY A 100 11.80 -5.98 -1.08
C GLY A 100 13.33 -5.86 -1.10
N VAL A 101 13.97 -5.97 -2.27
CA VAL A 101 15.44 -5.88 -2.37
C VAL A 101 16.02 -4.56 -1.84
N PRO A 102 15.51 -3.37 -2.21
CA PRO A 102 16.05 -2.13 -1.66
C PRO A 102 15.85 -2.01 -0.15
N ILE A 103 14.72 -2.48 0.40
CA ILE A 103 14.49 -2.49 1.85
C ILE A 103 15.52 -3.39 2.54
N ILE A 104 15.72 -4.62 2.04
CA ILE A 104 16.70 -5.56 2.60
C ILE A 104 18.11 -4.98 2.52
N ALA A 105 18.49 -4.37 1.40
CA ALA A 105 19.81 -3.75 1.22
C ALA A 105 20.05 -2.63 2.25
N VAL A 106 19.07 -1.76 2.49
CA VAL A 106 19.18 -0.68 3.48
C VAL A 106 19.32 -1.24 4.90
N VAL A 107 18.55 -2.27 5.26
CA VAL A 107 18.64 -2.90 6.58
C VAL A 107 20.01 -3.55 6.79
N LEU A 108 20.55 -4.24 5.79
CA LEU A 108 21.88 -4.85 5.85
C LEU A 108 22.98 -3.79 6.00
N ILE A 109 22.92 -2.71 5.21
CA ILE A 109 23.90 -1.61 5.31
C ILE A 109 23.79 -0.93 6.68
N ALA A 110 22.59 -0.59 7.14
CA ALA A 110 22.38 0.05 8.44
C ALA A 110 22.87 -0.84 9.60
N THR A 111 22.61 -2.15 9.53
CA THR A 111 23.07 -3.12 10.53
C THR A 111 24.60 -3.23 10.52
N CYS A 112 25.19 -3.35 9.33
CA CYS A 112 26.62 -3.39 9.11
C CYS A 112 27.30 -2.12 9.67
N CYS A 113 26.88 -0.94 9.22
CA CYS A 113 27.37 0.35 9.71
C CYS A 113 27.17 0.52 11.22
N GLY A 114 26.01 0.11 11.76
CA GLY A 114 25.72 0.15 13.20
C GLY A 114 26.70 -0.70 14.02
N ILE A 115 27.00 -1.92 13.58
CA ILE A 115 27.96 -2.82 14.26
C ILE A 115 29.38 -2.26 14.16
N TYR A 116 29.81 -1.80 12.98
CA TYR A 116 31.14 -1.21 12.80
C TYR A 116 31.32 0.06 13.64
N CYS A 117 30.33 0.96 13.65
CA CYS A 117 30.34 2.16 14.48
C CYS A 117 30.31 1.82 15.98
N ARG A 118 29.57 0.79 16.42
CA ARG A 118 29.57 0.33 17.82
C ARG A 118 30.92 -0.23 18.23
N LYS A 119 31.56 -1.07 17.40
CA LYS A 119 32.92 -1.56 17.66
C LYS A 119 33.93 -0.41 17.76
N ALA A 120 33.90 0.52 16.81
CA ALA A 120 34.77 1.68 16.83
C ALA A 120 34.58 2.54 18.08
N ARG A 121 33.32 2.78 18.50
CA ARG A 121 33.02 3.49 19.76
C ARG A 121 33.50 2.74 20.99
N ARG A 122 33.38 1.40 21.02
CA ARG A 122 33.87 0.58 22.14
C ARG A 122 35.39 0.68 22.30
N ILE A 123 36.12 0.65 21.19
CA ILE A 123 37.59 0.80 21.19
C ILE A 123 38.01 2.20 21.64
N ARG A 124 37.26 3.24 21.24
CA ARG A 124 37.52 4.62 21.69
C ARG A 124 37.33 4.78 23.20
N ARG A 125 36.28 4.18 23.78
CA ARG A 125 36.04 4.21 25.23
C ARG A 125 37.20 3.60 26.04
N GLY A 126 37.76 2.48 25.60
CA GLY A 126 38.94 1.90 26.26
C GLY A 126 40.21 2.75 26.12
N ARG A 127 40.39 3.45 24.98
CA ARG A 127 41.50 4.38 24.78
C ARG A 127 41.37 5.66 25.62
N ASP A 128 40.15 6.14 25.85
CA ASP A 128 39.91 7.32 26.68
C ASP A 128 40.14 6.99 28.17
N GLU A 129 39.77 5.78 28.62
CA GLU A 129 40.11 5.27 29.95
C GLU A 129 41.62 5.13 30.16
N GLN A 130 42.34 4.63 29.14
CA GLN A 130 43.80 4.51 29.19
C GLN A 130 44.51 5.89 29.15
N ARG A 131 43.96 6.86 28.42
CA ARG A 131 44.44 8.26 28.47
C ARG A 131 44.22 8.89 29.85
N ARG A 132 43.11 8.57 30.53
CA ARG A 132 42.83 9.08 31.89
C ARG A 132 43.77 8.48 32.93
N THR A 133 44.12 7.20 32.86
CA THR A 133 45.09 6.58 33.79
C THR A 133 46.53 7.05 33.55
N VAL A 134 46.91 7.35 32.31
CA VAL A 134 48.26 7.87 32.00
C VAL A 134 48.42 9.35 32.37
N HIS A 135 47.34 10.15 32.36
CA HIS A 135 47.37 11.55 32.78
C HIS A 135 46.99 11.80 34.24
N GLN A 136 46.74 10.75 35.03
CA GLN A 136 46.63 10.89 36.48
C GLN A 136 47.99 11.40 37.00
N PRO A 137 48.10 12.64 37.55
CA PRO A 137 49.33 13.07 38.19
C PRO A 137 49.63 12.10 39.35
N PRO A 138 50.91 11.83 39.64
CA PRO A 138 51.29 10.91 40.71
C PRO A 138 50.55 11.29 41.98
N GLN A 139 49.72 10.37 42.48
CA GLN A 139 49.12 10.53 43.79
C GLN A 139 50.27 10.73 44.80
N PRO A 140 50.17 11.68 45.73
CA PRO A 140 51.13 11.78 46.82
C PRO A 140 51.12 10.42 47.52
N VAL A 141 52.24 9.71 47.47
CA VAL A 141 52.42 8.47 48.22
C VAL A 141 52.28 8.87 49.68
N ALA A 142 51.15 8.51 50.29
CA ALA A 142 51.00 8.65 51.73
C ALA A 142 52.19 7.93 52.38
N PRO A 143 52.93 8.58 53.30
CA PRO A 143 54.09 7.98 53.91
C PRO A 143 53.71 6.64 54.50
N ALA A 144 54.53 5.63 54.19
CA ALA A 144 54.42 4.28 54.70
C ALA A 144 54.16 4.34 56.21
N ALA A 145 53.06 3.74 56.64
CA ALA A 145 52.83 3.49 58.05
C ALA A 145 54.03 2.71 58.58
N GLU A 146 54.75 3.38 59.47
CA GLU A 146 55.87 2.90 60.26
C GLU A 146 55.47 1.58 60.95
N PRO A 147 56.27 0.52 60.89
CA PRO A 147 55.96 -0.69 61.62
C PRO A 147 56.10 -0.38 63.12
N ASP A 148 54.98 -0.40 63.84
CA ASP A 148 54.94 -0.34 65.30
C ASP A 148 55.75 -1.51 65.87
N VAL A 149 57.00 -1.24 66.21
CA VAL A 149 57.83 -2.06 67.07
C VAL A 149 57.25 -1.93 68.48
N HIS A 150 56.22 -2.72 68.78
CA HIS A 150 55.74 -2.88 70.15
C HIS A 150 56.68 -3.81 70.92
N LEU A 151 57.74 -3.18 71.42
CA LEU A 151 58.53 -3.64 72.55
C LEU A 151 57.62 -3.66 73.79
N ASN A 152 57.36 -4.83 74.38
CA ASN A 152 56.85 -5.01 75.75
C ASN A 152 57.38 -6.36 76.27
N ASN A 153 58.57 -6.41 76.85
CA ASN A 153 58.88 -6.29 78.28
C ASN A 153 58.06 -7.20 79.23
N VAL A 154 58.81 -8.16 79.80
CA VAL A 154 58.91 -8.49 81.24
C VAL A 154 57.59 -8.69 82.01
N LYS A 155 57.35 -9.94 82.42
CA LYS A 155 57.04 -10.23 83.84
C LYS A 155 57.37 -11.68 84.24
N ALA A 156 58.16 -11.74 85.32
CA ALA A 156 58.41 -12.77 86.34
C ALA A 156 58.00 -14.22 86.07
#